data_AF-A0AAD8HRU8-F1
#
_entry.id   AF-A0AAD8HRU8-F1
#
_cell.length_a   1.000
_cell.length_b   1.000
_cell.length_c   1.000
_cell.angle_alpha   90.00
_cell.angle_beta   90.00
_cell.angle_gamma   90.00
#
_symmetry.space_group_name_H-M   'P 1'
#
loop_
_entity.id
_entity.type
_entity.pdbx_description
1 polymer ?
#
loop_
_entity_poly.entity_id
_entity_poly.type
_entity_poly.pdbx_seq_one_letter_code
_entity_poly.pdbx_strand_id
1 'polypeptide(L)'
;MGHYTIQQIELSLSLTHTHTQTHRDVNDKVCLTHWLNVLQNISQKGLPYPVTLNPSVVPNHTLLKWTTGHPVPNVAATKASLELDCIQGKRGIWFCGAYQGEEVC
;
A
#
# COMPACT_ATOMS: atom_id res chain seq x y z
N MET A 1 -3.30 19.59 5.77
CA MET A 1 -2.14 18.75 5.42
C MET A 1 -2.68 17.35 5.22
N GLY A 2 -2.42 16.69 4.09
CA GLY A 2 -2.93 15.33 3.85
C GLY A 2 -2.38 14.37 4.91
N HIS A 3 -3.23 13.48 5.43
CA HIS A 3 -2.77 12.42 6.34
C HIS A 3 -2.25 11.24 5.51
N TYR A 4 -1.15 10.64 5.96
CA TYR A 4 -0.53 9.48 5.34
C TYR A 4 -0.37 8.38 6.37
N THR A 5 -0.52 7.13 5.92
CA THR A 5 -0.09 5.96 6.69
C THR A 5 1.10 5.33 6.01
N ILE A 6 2.21 5.16 6.72
CA ILE A 6 3.36 4.42 6.19
C ILE A 6 3.07 2.93 6.31
N GLN A 7 3.08 2.24 5.16
CA GLN A 7 2.96 0.79 5.07
C GLN A 7 4.32 0.17 4.74
N GLN A 8 4.71 -0.85 5.50
CA GLN A 8 5.86 -1.70 5.17
C GLN A 8 5.37 -2.87 4.33
N ILE A 9 6.07 -3.19 3.24
CA ILE A 9 5.73 -4.29 2.34
C ILE A 9 6.94 -5.20 2.19
N GLU A 10 6.73 -6.50 2.33
CA GLU A 10 7.78 -7.51 2.22
C GLU A 10 7.37 -8.66 1.30
N LEU A 11 8.22 -8.97 0.32
CA LEU A 11 8.12 -10.12 -0.58
C LEU A 11 9.07 -11.21 -0.12
N SER A 12 8.61 -12.46 -0.01
CA SER A 12 9.43 -13.60 0.42
C SER A 12 9.24 -14.83 -0.47
N LEU A 13 10.13 -15.83 -0.35
CA LEU A 13 10.12 -17.10 -1.12
C LEU A 13 9.35 -18.24 -0.46
N SER A 14 8.87 -18.05 0.76
CA SER A 14 8.20 -19.08 1.54
C SER A 14 7.24 -18.44 2.51
N LEU A 15 6.13 -19.13 2.79
CA LEU A 15 5.31 -18.78 3.94
C LEU A 15 6.11 -19.10 5.20
N THR A 16 6.59 -18.07 5.90
CA THR A 16 6.87 -18.24 7.33
C THR A 16 5.59 -18.69 8.00
N HIS A 17 5.68 -19.68 8.89
CA HIS A 17 4.56 -20.12 9.70
C HIS A 17 3.85 -18.89 10.25
N THR A 18 2.64 -18.63 9.77
CA THR A 18 1.74 -17.65 10.34
C THR A 18 1.41 -18.17 11.73
N HIS A 19 2.19 -17.76 12.73
CA HIS A 19 1.62 -17.70 14.06
C HIS A 19 0.54 -16.64 13.94
N THR A 20 -0.71 -17.07 13.77
CA THR A 20 -1.90 -16.23 13.95
C THR A 20 -1.95 -15.88 15.44
N GLN A 21 -1.04 -15.04 15.89
CA GLN A 21 -1.15 -14.39 17.16
C GLN A 21 -2.05 -13.19 16.88
N THR A 22 -3.31 -13.31 17.28
CA THR A 22 -4.15 -12.16 17.65
C THR A 22 -3.54 -11.49 18.89
N HIS A 23 -2.26 -11.14 18.81
CA HIS A 23 -1.68 -10.21 19.77
C HIS A 23 -2.18 -8.85 19.31
N ARG A 24 -3.05 -8.23 20.11
CA ARG A 24 -3.36 -6.81 19.99
C ARG A 24 -2.04 -6.08 20.16
N ASP A 25 -1.39 -5.78 19.05
CA ASP A 25 -0.25 -4.88 19.02
C ASP A 25 -0.76 -3.50 19.45
N VAL A 26 0.04 -2.80 20.26
CA VAL A 26 -0.34 -1.51 20.88
C VAL A 26 -0.53 -0.40 19.82
N ASN A 27 -0.22 -0.71 18.56
CA ASN A 27 -0.61 0.03 17.36
C ASN A 27 -1.50 -0.88 16.50
N ASP A 28 -2.76 -0.51 16.27
CA ASP A 28 -3.78 -1.21 15.45
C ASP A 28 -3.42 -1.38 13.95
N LYS A 29 -2.21 -1.81 13.62
CA LYS A 29 -1.75 -2.02 12.25
C LYS A 29 -2.17 -3.39 11.76
N VAL A 30 -2.95 -3.41 10.69
CA VAL A 30 -3.35 -4.64 10.02
C VAL A 30 -2.13 -5.29 9.36
N CYS A 31 -1.90 -6.57 9.68
CA CYS A 31 -0.95 -7.44 8.99
C CYS A 31 -1.73 -8.31 7.99
N LEU A 32 -1.36 -8.25 6.71
CA LEU A 32 -2.06 -8.97 5.64
C LEU A 32 -1.06 -9.59 4.66
N THR A 33 -1.20 -10.88 4.37
CA THR A 33 -0.36 -11.59 3.39
C THR A 33 -1.18 -12.02 2.19
N HIS A 34 -0.72 -11.65 0.99
CA HIS A 34 -1.29 -12.05 -0.30
C HIS A 34 -0.36 -12.99 -1.06
N TRP A 35 -0.95 -13.90 -1.84
CA TRP A 35 -0.21 -14.75 -2.77
C TRP A 35 -0.06 -14.05 -4.12
N LEU A 36 1.13 -13.50 -4.39
CA LEU A 36 1.37 -12.76 -5.63
C LEU A 36 1.23 -13.66 -6.86
N ASN A 37 1.53 -14.96 -6.74
CA ASN A 37 1.38 -15.90 -7.85
C ASN A 37 -0.06 -15.92 -8.38
N VAL A 38 -1.04 -15.88 -7.49
CA VAL A 38 -2.46 -15.88 -7.88
C VAL A 38 -2.84 -14.52 -8.46
N LEU A 39 -2.45 -13.43 -7.80
CA LEU A 39 -2.79 -12.07 -8.23
C LEU A 39 -2.21 -11.70 -9.61
N GLN A 40 -1.02 -12.20 -9.93
CA GLN A 40 -0.30 -11.89 -11.17
C GLN A 40 -0.31 -13.03 -12.19
N ASN A 41 -1.10 -14.10 -11.96
CA ASN A 41 -1.17 -15.29 -12.80
C ASN A 41 0.22 -15.93 -13.10
N ILE A 42 1.10 -15.96 -12.11
CA ILE A 42 2.40 -16.63 -12.19
C ILE A 42 2.18 -18.13 -11.98
N SER A 43 2.90 -18.96 -12.73
CA SER A 43 2.81 -20.43 -12.61
C SER A 43 2.87 -20.89 -11.15
N GLN A 44 1.85 -21.65 -10.75
CA GLN A 44 1.76 -22.23 -9.41
C GLN A 44 2.69 -23.44 -9.22
N LYS A 45 3.31 -23.94 -10.31
CA LYS A 45 4.24 -25.07 -10.26
C LYS A 45 5.65 -24.68 -9.76
N GLY A 46 5.92 -23.38 -9.58
CA GLY A 46 7.20 -22.84 -9.11
C GLY A 46 7.19 -22.45 -7.62
N LEU A 47 8.18 -21.64 -7.22
CA LEU A 47 8.28 -21.11 -5.86
C LEU A 47 7.08 -20.20 -5.51
N PRO A 48 6.59 -20.22 -4.27
CA PRO A 48 5.56 -19.29 -3.81
C PRO A 48 6.16 -17.90 -3.55
N TYR A 49 5.43 -16.85 -3.94
CA TYR A 49 5.78 -15.45 -3.75
C TYR A 49 4.74 -14.74 -2.87
N PRO A 50 4.72 -14.99 -1.55
CA PRO A 50 3.90 -14.23 -0.62
C PRO A 50 4.41 -12.78 -0.46
N VAL A 51 3.46 -11.84 -0.46
CA VAL A 51 3.68 -10.42 -0.15
C VAL A 51 2.93 -10.08 1.13
N THR A 52 3.63 -9.58 2.14
CA THR A 52 3.05 -9.22 3.44
C THR A 52 3.11 -7.72 3.68
N LEU A 53 1.97 -7.13 4.03
CA LEU A 53 1.78 -5.74 4.43
C LEU A 53 1.87 -5.66 5.96
N ASN A 54 2.68 -4.75 6.47
CA ASN A 54 2.94 -4.47 7.88
C ASN A 54 3.14 -5.75 8.72
N PRO A 55 4.12 -6.61 8.37
CA PRO A 55 4.37 -7.81 9.15
C PRO A 55 4.73 -7.43 10.60
N SER A 56 4.08 -8.07 11.57
CA SER A 56 4.45 -7.94 13.00
C SER A 56 5.85 -8.51 13.27
N VAL A 57 6.26 -9.50 12.48
CA VAL A 57 7.59 -10.10 12.48
C VAL A 57 8.08 -10.22 11.04
N VAL A 58 9.31 -9.76 10.79
CA VAL A 58 9.96 -9.86 9.47
C VAL A 58 9.99 -11.34 9.01
N PRO A 59 9.43 -11.68 7.84
CA PRO A 59 9.51 -13.03 7.30
C PRO A 59 10.94 -13.50 7.03
N ASN A 60 11.15 -14.81 7.14
CA ASN A 60 12.36 -15.47 6.68
C ASN A 60 12.37 -15.50 5.15
N HIS A 61 13.57 -15.45 4.55
CA HIS A 61 13.75 -15.44 3.10
C HIS A 61 13.06 -14.25 2.39
N THR A 62 13.07 -13.06 3.01
CA THR A 62 12.65 -11.81 2.36
C THR A 62 13.57 -11.49 1.19
N LEU A 63 12.97 -11.42 0.00
CA LEU A 63 13.63 -11.02 -1.25
C LEU A 63 13.70 -9.50 -1.38
N LEU A 64 12.61 -8.82 -1.02
CA LEU A 64 12.48 -7.38 -1.16
C LEU A 64 11.65 -6.82 -0.02
N LYS A 65 12.13 -5.71 0.53
CA LYS A 65 11.46 -4.92 1.57
C LYS A 65 11.43 -3.47 1.16
N TRP A 66 10.27 -2.84 1.27
CA TRP A 66 10.13 -1.40 1.05
C TRP A 66 9.04 -0.80 1.94
N THR A 67 9.05 0.52 2.04
CA THR A 67 8.01 1.29 2.72
C THR A 67 7.40 2.28 1.76
N THR A 68 6.08 2.44 1.81
CA THR A 68 5.37 3.42 1.00
C THR A 68 4.36 4.19 1.85
N GLY A 69 4.20 5.48 1.54
CA GLY A 69 3.13 6.29 2.12
C GLY A 69 1.84 6.04 1.37
N HIS A 70 0.79 5.62 2.09
CA HIS A 70 -0.54 5.47 1.55
C HIS A 70 -1.41 6.68 1.94
N PRO A 71 -2.07 7.36 0.98
CA PRO A 71 -2.97 8.47 1.29
C PRO A 71 -4.11 7.99 2.18
N VAL A 72 -4.42 8.73 3.24
CA VAL A 72 -5.61 8.48 4.07
C VAL A 72 -6.72 9.42 3.63
N PRO A 73 -7.82 8.91 3.05
CA PRO A 73 -8.97 9.72 2.68
C PRO A 73 -9.48 10.52 3.88
N ASN A 74 -9.70 11.81 3.69
CA ASN A 74 -10.27 12.68 4.71
C ASN A 74 -10.98 13.86 4.05
N VAL A 75 -11.88 14.51 4.79
CA VAL A 75 -12.73 15.60 4.28
C VAL A 75 -11.92 16.75 3.69
N ALA A 76 -10.80 17.13 4.33
CA ALA A 76 -9.96 18.22 3.84
C ALA A 76 -9.27 17.86 2.51
N ALA A 77 -8.81 16.61 2.36
CA ALA A 77 -8.21 16.11 1.13
C ALA A 77 -9.24 16.04 -0.02
N THR A 78 -10.45 15.55 0.25
CA THR A 78 -11.53 15.54 -0.73
C THR A 78 -11.89 16.95 -1.19
N LYS A 79 -12.04 17.90 -0.25
CA LYS A 79 -12.32 19.30 -0.58
C LYS A 79 -11.22 19.92 -1.45
N ALA A 80 -9.96 19.69 -1.09
CA ALA A 80 -8.82 20.17 -1.88
C ALA A 80 -8.77 19.56 -3.29
N SER A 81 -9.19 18.29 -3.44
CA SER A 81 -9.30 17.63 -4.74
C SER A 81 -10.32 18.32 -5.64
N LEU A 82 -11.51 18.64 -5.11
CA LEU A 82 -12.58 19.34 -5.85
C LEU A 82 -12.19 20.76 -6.27
N GLU A 83 -11.26 21.40 -5.54
CA GLU A 83 -10.77 22.74 -5.86
C GLU A 83 -9.57 22.72 -6.82
N LEU A 84 -9.07 21.54 -7.22
CA LEU A 84 -7.85 21.41 -8.02
C LEU A 84 -8.00 22.00 -9.43
N ASP A 85 -9.17 21.86 -10.05
CA ASP A 85 -9.47 22.44 -11.36
C ASP A 85 -9.30 23.95 -11.40
N CYS A 86 -9.47 24.62 -10.26
CA CYS A 86 -9.26 26.06 -10.16
C CYS A 86 -7.79 26.46 -10.38
N ILE A 87 -6.83 25.53 -10.33
CA ILE A 87 -5.40 25.82 -10.52
C ILE A 87 -4.76 25.10 -11.71
N GLN A 88 -5.42 24.11 -12.30
CA GLN A 88 -4.91 23.42 -13.50
C GLN A 88 -4.68 24.39 -14.66
N GLY A 89 -3.57 24.22 -15.38
CA GLY A 89 -3.20 25.04 -16.55
C GLY A 89 -2.78 26.48 -16.24
N LYS A 90 -2.90 26.96 -14.99
CA LYS A 90 -2.41 28.28 -14.61
C LYS A 90 -0.89 28.31 -14.75
N ARG A 91 -0.39 29.34 -15.44
CA ARG A 91 1.04 29.50 -15.76
C ARG A 91 1.63 28.32 -16.56
N GLY A 92 0.79 27.55 -17.26
CA GLY A 92 1.23 26.36 -18.00
C GLY A 92 1.71 25.23 -17.10
N ILE A 93 1.14 25.11 -15.89
CA ILE A 93 1.44 24.03 -14.94
C ILE A 93 0.20 23.16 -14.79
N TRP A 94 0.40 21.84 -14.84
CA TRP A 94 -0.62 20.84 -14.58
C TRP A 94 -0.13 19.90 -13.49
N PHE A 95 -1.03 19.57 -12.58
CA PHE A 95 -0.78 18.58 -11.53
C PHE A 95 -1.42 17.26 -11.97
N CYS A 96 -0.76 16.12 -11.72
CA CYS A 96 -1.33 14.78 -11.92
C CYS A 96 -0.91 13.82 -10.77
N GLY A 97 -1.71 12.77 -10.50
CA GLY A 97 -1.27 11.64 -9.66
C GLY A 97 -2.31 11.08 -8.69
N ALA A 98 -1.91 10.10 -7.88
CA ALA A 98 -2.77 9.32 -6.99
C ALA A 98 -3.52 10.14 -5.90
N TYR A 99 -3.20 11.42 -5.75
CA TYR A 99 -3.83 12.33 -4.78
C TYR A 99 -5.01 13.12 -5.34
N GLN A 100 -5.34 12.91 -6.62
CA GLN A 100 -6.38 13.68 -7.32
C GLN A 100 -7.76 13.01 -7.33
N GLY A 101 -7.88 11.79 -6.79
CA GLY A 101 -9.14 11.03 -6.87
C GLY A 101 -9.54 10.67 -8.30
N GLU A 102 -10.65 9.94 -8.45
CA GLU A 102 -11.30 9.71 -9.75
C GLU A 102 -12.10 10.94 -10.16
N GLU A 103 -11.43 12.01 -10.57
CA GLU A 103 -12.03 12.95 -11.52
C GLU A 103 -11.27 12.80 -12.85
N VAL A 104 -11.97 12.21 -13.81
CA VAL A 104 -11.51 12.05 -15.19
C VAL A 104 -11.38 13.45 -15.78
N CYS A 105 -10.18 13.75 -16.31
CA CYS A 105 -9.93 14.94 -17.13
C CYS A 105 -10.96 15.11 -18.25
#